data_AF-A0A7X3CRQ3-F1
#
_entry.id   AF-A0A7X3CRQ3-F1
#
_cell.length_a   1.000
_cell.length_b   1.000
_cell.length_c   1.000
_cell.angle_alpha   90.00
_cell.angle_beta   90.00
_cell.angle_gamma   90.00
#
_symmetry.space_group_name_H-M   'P 1'
#
loop_
_entity.id
_entity.type
_entity.pdbx_description
1 polymer ?
#
loop_
_entity_poly.entity_id
_entity_poly.type
_entity_poly.pdbx_seq_one_letter_code
_entity_poly.pdbx_strand_id
1 'polypeptide(L)'
;MSSIEYLIRKVSRYVTFGQPVSSGSVISQRLSDPRIPMLAYYLGLQEQNKENQYYHEVWLKKEGTFALTEAWYKGSMVTRKLYKDNLSFEQLTGIIGEEDANAIIMRFNEIMKKSEKDDWRPYSLRV
;
A
#
# COMPACT_ATOMS: atom_id res chain seq x y z
N MET A 1 -18.42 5.74 -13.52
CA MET A 1 -17.16 5.22 -12.95
C MET A 1 -16.27 6.41 -12.70
N SER A 2 -15.87 6.64 -11.46
CA SER A 2 -15.08 7.81 -11.10
C SER A 2 -13.67 7.71 -11.70
N SER A 3 -13.03 8.85 -11.98
CA SER A 3 -11.66 8.91 -12.52
C SER A 3 -10.67 8.09 -11.66
N ILE A 4 -10.90 8.07 -10.34
CA ILE A 4 -10.03 7.36 -9.39
C ILE A 4 -10.20 5.83 -9.43
N GLU A 5 -11.41 5.30 -9.61
CA GLU A 5 -11.63 3.86 -9.76
C GLU A 5 -10.91 3.31 -10.99
N TYR A 6 -10.90 4.08 -12.08
CA TYR A 6 -10.16 3.75 -13.28
C TYR A 6 -8.64 3.72 -13.04
N LEU A 7 -8.11 4.73 -12.32
CA LEU A 7 -6.70 4.77 -11.94
C LEU A 7 -6.30 3.58 -11.07
N ILE A 8 -7.08 3.27 -10.04
CA ILE A 8 -6.84 2.11 -9.15
C ILE A 8 -6.76 0.82 -9.97
N ARG A 9 -7.76 0.58 -10.85
CA ARG A 9 -7.78 -0.61 -11.72
C ARG A 9 -6.56 -0.70 -12.63
N LYS A 10 -6.08 0.44 -13.15
CA LYS A 10 -4.88 0.47 -13.99
C LYS A 10 -3.62 0.17 -13.18
N VAL A 11 -3.42 0.86 -12.05
CA VAL A 11 -2.25 0.67 -11.18
C VAL A 11 -2.14 -0.77 -10.70
N SER A 12 -3.26 -1.41 -10.34
CA SER A 12 -3.30 -2.81 -9.93
C SER A 12 -2.77 -3.80 -10.98
N ARG A 13 -2.67 -3.41 -12.25
CA ARG A 13 -2.07 -4.25 -13.30
C ARG A 13 -0.54 -4.15 -13.37
N TYR A 14 0.02 -3.08 -12.81
CA TYR A 14 1.44 -2.75 -12.91
C TYR A 14 2.22 -2.98 -11.61
N VAL A 15 1.52 -3.12 -10.47
CA VAL A 15 2.16 -3.41 -9.18
C VAL A 15 2.16 -4.90 -8.88
N THR A 16 3.14 -5.34 -8.09
CA THR A 16 3.18 -6.70 -7.54
C THR A 16 2.62 -6.67 -6.13
N PHE A 17 1.57 -7.45 -5.88
CA PHE A 17 0.97 -7.59 -4.56
C PHE A 17 1.70 -8.64 -3.73
N GLY A 18 1.97 -8.32 -2.48
CA GLY A 18 2.56 -9.22 -1.51
C GLY A 18 1.74 -9.29 -0.22
N GLN A 19 2.07 -10.24 0.64
CA GLN A 19 1.50 -10.30 1.99
C GLN A 19 2.39 -9.50 2.95
N PRO A 20 1.90 -8.40 3.55
CA PRO A 20 2.68 -7.60 4.49
C PRO A 20 3.08 -8.43 5.71
N VAL A 21 4.33 -8.32 6.14
CA VAL A 21 4.76 -8.92 7.41
C VAL A 21 4.09 -8.18 8.58
N SER A 22 3.44 -8.95 9.45
CA SER A 22 2.82 -8.43 10.67
C SER A 22 3.85 -8.22 11.78
N SER A 23 4.94 -8.97 11.79
CA SER A 23 6.09 -8.67 12.63
C SER A 23 7.35 -9.27 12.03
N GLY A 24 8.46 -8.54 12.05
CA GLY A 24 9.72 -9.03 11.48
C GLY A 24 10.64 -7.92 11.03
N SER A 25 11.73 -8.31 10.36
CA SER A 25 12.65 -7.35 9.76
C SER A 25 12.06 -6.78 8.47
N VAL A 26 12.10 -5.46 8.31
CA VAL A 26 11.68 -4.82 7.05
C VAL A 26 12.67 -5.05 5.90
N ILE A 27 13.95 -5.29 6.21
CA ILE A 27 15.03 -5.46 5.23
C ILE A 27 15.28 -6.95 4.96
N SER A 28 15.18 -7.79 5.98
CA SER A 28 15.52 -9.23 5.93
C SER A 28 14.32 -10.08 6.31
N GLN A 29 13.24 -9.99 5.53
CA GLN A 29 12.00 -10.74 5.77
C GLN A 29 12.25 -12.25 5.64
N ARG A 30 11.90 -13.00 6.68
CA ARG A 30 12.01 -14.46 6.69
C ARG A 30 10.71 -15.09 6.18
N LEU A 31 10.81 -16.31 5.66
CA LEU A 31 9.63 -17.10 5.30
C LEU A 31 8.73 -17.39 6.51
N SER A 32 9.34 -17.50 7.71
CA SER A 32 8.65 -17.74 8.97
C SER A 32 8.06 -16.48 9.61
N ASP A 33 8.33 -15.28 9.08
CA ASP A 33 7.80 -14.05 9.66
C ASP A 33 6.27 -14.06 9.53
N PRO A 34 5.52 -13.77 10.61
CA PRO A 34 4.07 -13.74 10.56
C PRO A 34 3.60 -12.66 9.60
N ARG A 35 2.48 -12.93 8.90
CA ARG A 35 1.94 -12.05 7.85
C ARG A 35 0.49 -11.68 8.09
N ILE A 36 0.12 -10.49 7.65
CA ILE A 36 -1.27 -10.06 7.56
C ILE A 36 -1.90 -10.81 6.38
N PRO A 37 -3.06 -11.48 6.55
CA PRO A 37 -3.68 -12.31 5.52
C PRO A 37 -4.39 -11.46 4.44
N MET A 38 -3.64 -10.58 3.78
CA MET A 38 -4.10 -9.77 2.66
C MET A 38 -3.02 -9.66 1.59
N LEU A 39 -3.41 -9.63 0.32
CA LEU A 39 -2.51 -9.30 -0.79
C LEU A 39 -2.61 -7.81 -1.07
N ALA A 40 -1.55 -7.08 -0.75
CA ALA A 40 -1.55 -5.64 -0.83
C ALA A 40 -0.21 -5.08 -1.33
N TYR A 41 -0.26 -3.83 -1.76
CA TYR A 41 0.87 -3.04 -2.22
C TYR A 41 0.97 -1.78 -1.35
N TYR A 42 2.18 -1.50 -0.88
CA TYR A 42 2.45 -0.36 0.00
C TYR A 42 2.39 0.96 -0.76
N LEU A 43 1.65 1.94 -0.24
CA LEU A 43 1.49 3.25 -0.87
C LEU A 43 2.15 4.39 -0.10
N GLY A 44 2.05 4.37 1.23
CA GLY A 44 2.52 5.49 2.03
C GLY A 44 2.45 5.23 3.53
N LEU A 45 2.99 6.17 4.28
CA LEU A 45 3.12 6.17 5.73
C LEU A 45 2.71 7.54 6.24
N GLN A 46 1.89 7.56 7.29
CA GLN A 46 1.47 8.76 7.99
C GLN A 46 1.97 8.68 9.43
N GLU A 47 2.72 9.70 9.87
CA GLU A 47 3.21 9.80 11.24
C GLU A 47 2.05 10.13 12.19
N GLN A 48 1.85 9.27 13.20
CA GLN A 48 0.83 9.48 14.22
C GLN A 48 1.47 9.90 15.55
N ASN A 49 2.61 9.30 15.88
CA ASN A 49 3.40 9.71 17.03
C ASN A 49 4.89 9.38 16.81
N LYS A 50 5.70 10.43 16.71
CA LYS A 50 7.14 10.34 16.49
C LYS A 50 7.90 9.67 17.63
N GLU A 51 7.55 9.99 18.88
CA GLU A 51 8.23 9.48 20.07
C GLU A 51 8.09 7.96 20.18
N ASN A 52 6.91 7.45 19.84
CA ASN A 52 6.60 6.02 19.87
C ASN A 52 6.94 5.28 18.56
N GLN A 53 7.50 5.98 17.57
CA GLN A 53 7.73 5.45 16.22
C GLN A 53 6.49 4.75 15.67
N TYR A 54 5.33 5.39 15.88
CA TYR A 54 4.00 4.87 15.56
C TYR A 54 3.41 5.59 14.37
N TYR A 55 2.96 4.80 13.40
CA TYR A 55 2.51 5.26 12.10
C TYR A 55 1.28 4.51 11.63
N HIS A 56 0.53 5.13 10.72
CA HIS A 56 -0.43 4.43 9.88
C HIS A 56 0.16 4.21 8.50
N GLU A 57 0.12 2.99 8.01
CA GLU A 57 0.53 2.67 6.65
C GLU A 57 -0.70 2.45 5.77
N VAL A 58 -0.63 2.99 4.56
CA VAL A 58 -1.67 2.85 3.55
C VAL A 58 -1.30 1.77 2.56
N TRP A 59 -2.23 0.85 2.34
CA TRP A 59 -2.06 -0.29 1.45
C TRP A 59 -3.16 -0.33 0.40
N LEU A 60 -2.81 -0.57 -0.87
CA LEU A 60 -3.75 -0.92 -1.93
C LEU A 60 -3.88 -2.43 -2.01
N LYS A 61 -5.08 -2.95 -1.82
CA LYS A 61 -5.37 -4.38 -1.94
C LYS A 61 -5.59 -4.78 -3.40
N LYS A 62 -5.36 -6.05 -3.71
CA LYS A 62 -5.48 -6.60 -5.07
C LYS A 62 -6.87 -6.40 -5.68
N GLU A 63 -7.91 -6.46 -4.85
CA GLU A 63 -9.31 -6.23 -5.19
C GLU A 63 -9.66 -4.76 -5.50
N GLY A 64 -8.73 -3.82 -5.29
CA GLY A 64 -8.93 -2.41 -5.59
C GLY A 64 -9.53 -1.59 -4.43
N THR A 65 -9.56 -2.16 -3.22
CA THR A 65 -9.88 -1.44 -1.98
C THR A 65 -8.61 -1.12 -1.19
N PHE A 66 -8.72 -0.33 -0.13
CA PHE A 66 -7.59 0.07 0.70
C PHE A 66 -7.65 -0.57 2.09
N ALA A 67 -6.47 -0.76 2.69
CA ALA A 67 -6.32 -1.11 4.08
C ALA A 67 -5.37 -0.13 4.78
N LEU A 68 -5.61 0.08 6.07
CA LEU A 68 -4.71 0.78 6.98
C LEU A 68 -4.16 -0.20 8.00
N THR A 69 -2.85 -0.15 8.21
CA THR A 69 -2.22 -0.85 9.32
C THR A 69 -1.60 0.14 10.28
N GLU A 70 -1.76 -0.13 11.56
CA GLU A 70 -0.89 0.46 12.58
C GLU A 70 0.48 -0.20 12.49
N ALA A 71 1.53 0.61 12.48
CA ALA A 71 2.91 0.14 12.41
C ALA A 71 3.77 0.81 13.48
N TRP A 72 4.48 -0.02 14.23
CA TRP A 72 5.51 0.41 15.18
C TRP A 72 6.87 -0.02 14.67
N TYR A 73 7.72 0.95 14.41
CA TYR A 73 9.09 0.72 13.98
C TYR A 73 10.00 0.70 15.20
N LYS A 74 10.97 -0.22 15.22
CA LYS A 74 12.04 -0.28 16.23
C LYS A 74 13.33 -0.71 15.52
N GLY A 75 14.12 0.26 15.07
CA GLY A 75 15.27 0.01 14.21
C GLY A 75 14.84 -0.63 12.89
N SER A 76 15.40 -1.79 12.55
CA SER A 76 15.05 -2.54 11.34
C SER A 76 13.83 -3.46 11.52
N MET A 77 13.21 -3.47 12.69
CA MET A 77 12.06 -4.31 13.01
C MET A 77 10.78 -3.50 12.93
N VAL A 78 9.71 -4.15 12.47
CA VAL A 78 8.37 -3.59 12.47
C VAL A 78 7.41 -4.56 13.12
N THR A 79 6.46 -4.03 13.87
CA THR A 79 5.24 -4.73 14.27
C THR A 79 4.07 -3.99 13.65
N ARG A 80 3.21 -4.72 12.94
CA ARG A 80 2.02 -4.22 12.28
C ARG A 80 0.77 -4.90 12.80
N LYS A 81 -0.30 -4.12 12.85
CA LYS A 81 -1.65 -4.61 13.15
C LYS A 81 -2.61 -4.03 12.12
N LEU A 82 -3.49 -4.87 11.58
CA LEU A 82 -4.57 -4.39 10.72
C LEU A 82 -5.49 -3.48 11.54
N TYR A 83 -5.68 -2.25 11.06
CA TYR A 83 -6.48 -1.24 11.75
C TYR A 83 -7.83 -1.05 11.07
N LYS A 84 -7.82 -0.85 9.75
CA LYS A 84 -9.04 -0.77 8.93
C LYS A 84 -8.83 -1.53 7.62
N ASP A 85 -9.89 -2.13 7.11
CA ASP A 85 -9.82 -2.96 5.91
C ASP A 85 -10.99 -2.65 4.97
N ASN A 86 -10.80 -2.95 3.67
CA ASN A 86 -11.78 -2.79 2.59
C ASN A 86 -12.37 -1.38 2.47
N LEU A 87 -11.54 -0.37 2.68
CA LEU A 87 -11.93 1.03 2.53
C LEU A 87 -12.07 1.41 1.05
N SER A 88 -13.11 2.17 0.73
CA SER A 88 -13.16 2.92 -0.53
C SER A 88 -12.16 4.08 -0.50
N PHE A 89 -11.85 4.65 -1.67
CA PHE A 89 -10.97 5.83 -1.71
C PHE A 89 -11.58 7.02 -0.95
N GLU A 90 -12.89 7.23 -1.05
CA GLU A 90 -13.59 8.29 -0.32
C GLU A 90 -13.50 8.11 1.20
N GLN A 91 -13.68 6.88 1.68
CA GLN A 91 -13.53 6.56 3.10
C GLN A 91 -12.09 6.74 3.56
N LEU A 92 -11.12 6.34 2.74
CA LEU A 92 -9.70 6.54 3.02
C LEU A 92 -9.38 8.02 3.15
N THR A 93 -9.81 8.85 2.19
CA THR A 93 -9.61 10.31 2.19
C THR A 93 -10.19 10.94 3.45
N GLY A 94 -11.38 10.52 3.89
CA GLY A 94 -11.97 11.00 5.14
C GLY A 94 -11.19 10.65 6.41
N ILE A 95 -10.28 9.66 6.35
CA ILE A 95 -9.46 9.21 7.48
C ILE A 95 -8.08 9.87 7.48
N ILE A 96 -7.41 9.87 6.33
CA ILE A 96 -6.02 10.36 6.23
C ILE A 96 -5.94 11.86 5.89
N GLY A 97 -7.03 12.46 5.41
CA GLY A 97 -7.09 13.83 4.94
C GLY A 97 -6.83 13.98 3.45
N GLU A 98 -7.21 15.13 2.89
CA GLU A 98 -7.11 15.39 1.45
C GLU A 98 -5.66 15.47 0.95
N GLU A 99 -4.74 16.01 1.76
CA GLU A 99 -3.33 16.13 1.38
C GLU A 99 -2.69 14.77 1.14
N ASP A 100 -2.83 13.85 2.10
CA ASP A 100 -2.30 12.49 1.98
C ASP A 100 -3.02 11.68 0.89
N ALA A 101 -4.32 11.90 0.70
CA ALA A 101 -5.06 11.30 -0.41
C ALA A 101 -4.54 11.78 -1.77
N ASN A 102 -4.23 13.08 -1.91
CA ASN A 102 -3.62 13.62 -3.12
C ASN A 102 -2.22 13.04 -3.37
N ALA A 103 -1.42 12.84 -2.32
CA ALA A 103 -0.12 12.19 -2.44
C ALA A 103 -0.26 10.75 -2.99
N ILE A 104 -1.29 10.00 -2.58
CA ILE A 104 -1.59 8.67 -3.14
C ILE A 104 -1.93 8.76 -4.63
N ILE A 105 -2.73 9.74 -5.06
CA ILE A 105 -3.06 9.94 -6.47
C ILE A 105 -1.78 10.25 -7.28
N MET A 106 -0.90 11.12 -6.76
CA MET A 106 0.39 11.40 -7.39
C MET A 106 1.21 10.12 -7.53
N ARG A 107 1.26 9.29 -6.48
CA ARG A 107 1.95 8.01 -6.50
C ARG A 107 1.40 7.05 -7.56
N PHE A 108 0.09 6.98 -7.73
CA PHE A 108 -0.53 6.21 -8.81
C PHE A 108 -0.09 6.69 -10.19
N ASN A 109 -0.07 8.01 -10.41
CA ASN A 109 0.37 8.58 -11.67
C ASN A 109 1.85 8.30 -11.95
N GLU A 110 2.71 8.31 -10.93
CA GLU A 110 4.12 7.92 -11.07
C GLU A 110 4.28 6.45 -11.50
N ILE A 111 3.55 5.54 -10.87
CA ILE A 111 3.56 4.12 -11.21
C ILE A 111 3.13 3.92 -12.66
N MET A 112 2.07 4.61 -13.08
CA MET A 112 1.57 4.59 -14.45
C MET A 112 2.61 5.08 -15.45
N LYS A 113 3.15 6.29 -15.24
CA LYS A 113 4.16 6.89 -16.12
C LYS A 113 5.41 6.02 -16.25
N LYS A 114 5.87 5.45 -15.14
CA LYS A 114 7.03 4.55 -15.15
C LYS A 114 6.74 3.28 -15.96
N SER A 115 5.58 2.67 -15.76
CA SER A 115 5.19 1.45 -16.46
C SER A 115 5.00 1.65 -17.96
N GLU A 116 4.47 2.81 -18.36
CA GLU A 116 4.33 3.20 -19.77
C GLU A 116 5.68 3.50 -20.44
N LYS A 117 6.61 4.15 -19.71
CA LYS A 117 7.95 4.45 -20.22
C LYS A 117 8.83 3.20 -20.34
N ASP A 118 8.71 2.28 -19.39
CA ASP A 118 9.54 1.07 -19.31
C ASP A 118 9.00 -0.08 -20.21
N ASP A 119 7.98 0.19 -21.03
CA ASP A 119 7.29 -0.80 -21.89
C ASP A 119 6.94 -2.08 -21.10
N TRP A 120 6.54 -1.89 -19.84
CA TRP A 120 6.37 -2.96 -18.86
C TRP A 120 5.09 -3.74 -19.21
N ARG A 121 5.21 -4.63 -20.21
CA ARG A 121 4.12 -5.51 -20.60
C ARG A 121 3.66 -6.29 -19.36
N PRO A 122 2.34 -6.43 -19.14
CA PRO A 122 1.82 -7.24 -18.05
C PRO A 122 2.52 -8.60 -18.05
N TYR A 123 3.03 -9.04 -16.89
CA TYR A 123 3.69 -10.34 -16.76
C TYR A 123 2.82 -11.52 -17.22
N SER A 124 1.50 -11.32 -17.35
CA SER A 124 0.55 -12.29 -17.93
C SER A 124 0.70 -12.54 -19.44
N LEU A 125 1.59 -11.82 -20.14
CA LEU A 125 1.81 -11.94 -21.59
C LEU A 125 3.23 -12.41 -21.97
N ARG A 126 4.05 -12.85 -21.01
CA ARG A 126 5.32 -13.53 -21.32
C ARG A 126 5.01 -15.02 -21.52
N VAL A 127 4.71 -15.39 -22.76
CA VAL A 127 4.68 -16.78 -23.26
C VAL A 127 6.10 -17.16 -23.68
#